data_AF-A0A961AUN0-F1
#
_entry.id   AF-A0A961AUN0-F1
#
_cell.length_a   1.000
_cell.length_b   1.000
_cell.length_c   1.000
_cell.angle_alpha   90.00
_cell.angle_beta   90.00
_cell.angle_gamma   90.00
#
_symmetry.space_group_name_H-M   'P 1'
#
loop_
_entity.id
_entity.type
_entity.pdbx_description
1 polymer ?
#
loop_
_entity_poly.entity_id
_entity_poly.type
_entity_poly.pdbx_seq_one_letter_code
_entity_poly.pdbx_strand_id
1 'polypeptide(L)'
;MINPFKEINWKPDRAELKKFAVSLIIGFPIIAVVFFLVRWLKADDGMPDPKGFLLLGGIGAGVGVICWLIPPVARILHPVWYGLAACIGIVMANLLFGILFYGIFTPLGLIMRLGGRDPLNLKTDQNASSYWQDAPEAPSATQYFKQF
;
A
#
# COMPACT_ATOMS: atom_id res chain seq x y z
N MET A 1 -6.75 -7.41 -12.61
CA MET A 1 -6.65 -6.31 -11.62
C MET A 1 -7.96 -6.24 -10.85
N ILE A 2 -7.93 -6.36 -9.52
CA ILE A 2 -9.10 -6.07 -8.69
C ILE A 2 -9.47 -4.61 -8.94
N ASN A 3 -10.71 -4.32 -9.30
CA ASN A 3 -11.18 -2.95 -9.49
C ASN A 3 -11.44 -2.33 -8.11
N PRO A 4 -10.61 -1.39 -7.63
CA PRO A 4 -10.75 -0.85 -6.28
C PRO A 4 -12.03 0.00 -6.13
N PHE A 5 -12.62 0.47 -7.22
CA PHE A 5 -13.88 1.23 -7.19
C PHE A 5 -15.11 0.37 -6.86
N LYS A 6 -14.99 -0.96 -6.96
CA LYS A 6 -16.08 -1.89 -6.63
C LYS A 6 -16.28 -2.03 -5.12
N GLU A 7 -15.23 -1.83 -4.33
CA GLU A 7 -15.27 -1.92 -2.87
C GLU A 7 -15.74 -0.61 -2.20
N ILE A 8 -15.76 0.49 -2.96
CA ILE A 8 -16.20 1.79 -2.44
C ILE A 8 -17.71 1.77 -2.25
N ASN A 9 -18.17 2.06 -1.03
CA ASN A 9 -19.58 2.32 -0.79
C ASN A 9 -19.98 3.69 -1.34
N TRP A 10 -20.58 3.71 -2.53
CA TRP A 10 -21.08 4.91 -3.20
C TRP A 10 -22.36 5.49 -2.57
N LYS A 11 -23.06 4.71 -1.74
CA LYS A 11 -24.27 5.13 -1.01
C LYS A 11 -24.12 4.79 0.47
N PRO A 12 -23.24 5.51 1.18
CA PRO A 12 -22.92 5.20 2.58
C PRO A 12 -24.14 5.38 3.50
N ASP A 13 -24.27 4.46 4.46
CA ASP A 13 -25.26 4.58 5.54
C ASP A 13 -24.82 5.64 6.57
N ARG A 14 -25.76 6.13 7.38
CA ARG A 14 -25.49 7.11 8.45
C ARG A 14 -24.39 6.64 9.41
N ALA A 15 -24.28 5.35 9.69
CA ALA A 15 -23.22 4.82 10.55
C ALA A 15 -21.83 4.98 9.91
N GLU A 16 -21.70 4.74 8.60
CA GLU A 16 -20.45 4.92 7.86
C GLU A 16 -20.05 6.39 7.75
N LEU A 17 -21.01 7.27 7.49
CA LEU A 17 -20.76 8.72 7.46
C LEU A 17 -20.21 9.24 8.80
N LYS A 18 -20.71 8.72 9.93
CA LYS A 18 -20.17 9.05 11.25
C LYS A 18 -18.75 8.53 11.44
N LYS A 19 -18.46 7.29 11.02
CA LYS A 19 -17.09 6.74 11.08
C LYS A 19 -16.12 7.57 10.25
N PHE A 20 -16.53 7.98 9.04
CA PHE A 20 -15.75 8.88 8.19
C PHE A 20 -15.51 10.23 8.86
N ALA A 21 -16.55 10.87 9.41
CA ALA A 21 -16.39 12.12 10.13
C ALA A 21 -15.44 12.00 11.34
N VAL A 22 -15.58 10.94 12.14
CA VAL A 22 -14.66 10.64 13.25
C VAL A 22 -13.23 10.44 12.78
N SER A 23 -13.02 9.76 11.63
CA SER A 23 -11.68 9.61 11.06
C SER A 23 -11.06 10.94 10.65
N LEU A 24 -11.84 11.93 10.20
CA LEU A 24 -11.33 13.27 9.91
C LEU A 24 -10.98 14.03 11.20
N ILE A 25 -11.86 13.95 12.21
CA ILE A 25 -11.68 14.61 13.52
C ILE A 25 -10.41 14.12 14.21
N ILE A 26 -10.10 12.84 14.12
CA ILE A 26 -8.93 12.24 14.79
C ILE A 26 -7.71 12.27 13.87
N GLY A 27 -7.89 11.92 12.60
CA GLY A 27 -6.79 11.76 11.64
C GLY A 27 -6.03 13.05 11.37
N PHE A 28 -6.73 14.16 11.10
CA PHE A 28 -6.06 15.43 10.78
C PHE A 28 -5.24 16.00 11.95
N PRO A 29 -5.72 15.99 13.20
CA PRO A 29 -4.89 16.34 14.36
C PRO A 29 -3.70 15.42 14.56
N ILE A 30 -3.84 14.10 14.40
CA ILE A 30 -2.70 13.17 14.48
C ILE A 30 -1.67 13.51 13.42
N ILE A 31 -2.11 13.74 12.17
CA ILE A 31 -1.22 14.15 11.07
C ILE A 31 -0.50 15.45 11.45
N ALA A 32 -1.23 16.48 11.91
CA ALA A 32 -0.62 17.74 12.32
C ALA A 32 0.45 17.56 13.42
N VAL A 33 0.18 16.75 14.43
CA VAL A 33 1.12 16.44 15.51
C VAL A 33 2.34 15.68 14.99
N VAL A 34 2.14 14.66 14.14
CA VAL A 34 3.25 13.91 13.54
C VAL A 34 4.13 14.83 12.69
N PHE A 35 3.54 15.67 11.85
CA PHE A 35 4.29 16.64 11.05
C PHE A 35 5.06 17.65 11.91
N PHE A 36 4.44 18.12 13.00
CA PHE A 36 5.09 18.99 13.99
C PHE A 36 6.30 18.30 14.63
N LEU A 37 6.15 17.06 15.11
CA LEU A 37 7.21 16.28 15.74
C LEU A 37 8.34 15.95 14.76
N VAL A 38 8.02 15.55 13.53
CA VAL A 38 9.02 15.28 12.48
C VAL A 38 9.82 16.54 12.16
N ARG A 39 9.16 17.70 12.06
CA ARG A 39 9.84 18.98 11.85
C ARG A 39 10.72 19.32 13.05
N TRP A 40 10.22 19.13 14.27
CA TRP A 40 10.96 19.43 15.50
C TRP A 40 12.22 18.56 15.65
N LEU A 41 12.13 17.26 15.37
CA LEU A 41 13.26 16.34 15.45
C LEU A 41 14.31 16.55 14.34
N LYS A 42 13.91 17.12 13.20
CA LYS A 42 14.82 17.42 12.08
C LYS A 42 15.32 18.86 12.05
N ALA A 43 14.77 19.74 12.87
CA ALA A 43 15.15 21.15 12.92
C ALA A 43 16.29 21.35 13.92
N ASP A 44 17.45 21.78 13.45
CA ASP A 44 18.51 22.27 14.33
C ASP A 44 18.17 23.66 14.93
N ASP A 45 17.13 24.33 14.41
CA ASP A 45 16.68 25.68 14.79
C ASP A 45 15.75 25.72 16.02
N GLY A 46 15.57 24.62 16.76
CA GLY A 46 14.71 24.55 17.94
C GLY A 46 13.23 24.25 17.62
N MET A 47 12.33 24.57 18.57
CA MET A 47 10.90 24.23 18.46
C MET A 47 10.21 25.00 17.32
N PRO A 48 9.61 24.32 16.33
CA PRO A 48 8.92 24.98 15.23
C PRO A 48 7.66 25.72 15.71
N ASP A 49 7.28 26.80 15.02
CA ASP A 49 6.06 27.55 15.36
C ASP A 49 4.82 26.63 15.28
N PRO A 50 4.11 26.37 16.39
CA PRO A 50 3.00 25.43 16.42
C PRO A 50 1.77 25.92 15.65
N LYS A 51 1.65 27.23 15.37
CA LYS A 51 0.43 27.82 14.79
C LYS A 51 0.03 27.19 13.46
N GLY A 52 0.99 26.95 12.56
CA GLY A 52 0.72 26.34 11.25
C GLY A 52 0.17 24.91 11.36
N PHE A 53 0.74 24.11 12.28
CA PHE A 53 0.32 22.74 12.51
C PHE A 53 -1.03 22.68 13.24
N LEU A 54 -1.25 23.55 14.22
CA LEU A 54 -2.53 23.69 14.92
C LEU A 54 -3.65 24.14 13.97
N LEU A 55 -3.37 25.04 13.03
CA LEU A 55 -4.33 25.44 12.00
C LEU A 55 -4.69 24.25 11.10
N LEU A 56 -3.71 23.47 10.64
CA LEU A 56 -3.96 22.28 9.82
C LEU A 56 -4.86 21.27 10.55
N GLY A 57 -4.51 20.93 11.80
CA GLY A 57 -5.28 20.02 12.62
C GLY A 57 -6.69 20.56 12.94
N GLY A 58 -6.79 21.85 13.28
CA GLY A 58 -8.03 22.53 13.62
C GLY A 58 -9.00 22.65 12.45
N ILE A 59 -8.51 22.99 11.26
CA ILE A 59 -9.33 23.04 10.03
C ILE A 59 -9.84 21.63 9.69
N GLY A 60 -8.96 20.63 9.71
CA GLY A 60 -9.34 19.24 9.43
C GLY A 60 -10.36 18.70 10.42
N ALA A 61 -10.16 18.96 11.72
CA ALA A 61 -11.10 18.60 12.76
C ALA A 61 -12.44 19.35 12.63
N GLY A 62 -12.41 20.65 12.30
CA GLY A 62 -13.60 21.46 12.06
C GLY A 62 -14.44 20.92 10.90
N VAL A 63 -13.80 20.57 9.77
CA VAL A 63 -14.46 19.91 8.64
C VAL A 63 -15.05 18.57 9.06
N GLY A 64 -14.33 17.79 9.88
CA GLY A 64 -14.83 16.55 10.45
C GLY A 64 -16.08 16.73 11.32
N VAL A 65 -16.11 17.76 12.18
CA VAL A 65 -17.27 18.09 13.02
C VAL A 65 -18.46 18.53 12.15
N ILE A 66 -18.23 19.33 11.10
CA ILE A 66 -19.28 19.72 10.14
C ILE A 66 -19.86 18.48 9.45
N CYS A 67 -19.00 17.54 9.02
CA CYS A 67 -19.45 16.27 8.43
C CYS A 67 -20.23 15.40 9.42
N TRP A 68 -19.91 15.48 10.71
CA TRP A 68 -20.62 14.75 11.76
C TRP A 68 -22.01 15.34 12.04
N LEU A 69 -22.13 16.67 12.05
CA LEU A 69 -23.38 17.39 12.32
C LEU A 69 -24.31 17.48 11.10
N ILE A 70 -23.75 17.49 9.88
CA ILE A 70 -24.48 17.69 8.62
C ILE A 70 -24.28 16.47 7.70
N PRO A 71 -25.10 15.41 7.83
CA PRO A 71 -25.00 14.20 7.03
C PRO A 71 -25.06 14.38 5.50
N PRO A 72 -25.84 15.34 4.94
CA PRO A 72 -25.84 15.57 3.49
C PRO A 72 -24.46 15.93 2.91
N VAL A 73 -23.66 16.72 3.64
CA VAL A 73 -22.31 17.11 3.21
C VAL A 73 -21.39 15.88 3.20
N ALA A 74 -21.43 15.10 4.28
CA ALA A 74 -20.65 13.86 4.38
C ALA A 74 -21.02 12.85 3.28
N ARG A 75 -22.29 12.79 2.86
CA ARG A 75 -22.76 11.90 1.80
C ARG A 75 -22.15 12.22 0.42
N ILE A 76 -21.85 13.48 0.15
CA ILE A 76 -21.18 13.89 -1.09
C ILE A 76 -19.66 13.70 -0.95
N LEU A 77 -19.09 14.13 0.18
CA LEU A 77 -17.65 14.13 0.39
C LEU A 77 -17.06 12.72 0.49
N HIS A 78 -17.78 11.78 1.12
CA HIS A 78 -17.33 10.41 1.32
C HIS A 78 -16.96 9.69 0.00
N PRO A 79 -17.88 9.49 -0.97
CA PRO A 79 -17.53 8.77 -2.20
C PRO A 79 -16.43 9.47 -3.01
N VAL A 80 -16.36 10.81 -2.99
CA VAL A 80 -15.28 11.56 -3.64
C VAL A 80 -13.94 11.29 -2.98
N TRP A 81 -13.88 11.32 -1.65
CA TRP A 81 -12.67 11.04 -0.88
C TRP A 81 -12.15 9.62 -1.10
N TYR A 82 -13.03 8.62 -0.99
CA TYR A 82 -12.66 7.22 -1.23
C TYR A 82 -12.34 6.94 -2.70
N GLY A 83 -13.00 7.61 -3.64
CA GLY A 83 -12.67 7.53 -5.07
C GLY A 83 -11.26 8.05 -5.36
N LEU A 84 -10.91 9.20 -4.78
CA LEU A 84 -9.55 9.75 -4.88
C LEU A 84 -8.52 8.80 -4.26
N ALA A 85 -8.80 8.26 -3.07
CA ALA A 85 -7.93 7.29 -2.42
C ALA A 85 -7.71 6.03 -3.27
N ALA A 86 -8.75 5.54 -3.95
CA ALA A 86 -8.64 4.40 -4.87
C ALA A 86 -7.77 4.73 -6.10
N CYS A 87 -7.92 5.92 -6.70
CA CYS A 87 -7.05 6.37 -7.79
C CYS A 87 -5.57 6.40 -7.36
N ILE A 88 -5.29 7.00 -6.19
CA ILE A 88 -3.95 7.04 -5.61
C ILE A 88 -3.44 5.63 -5.35
N GLY A 89 -4.29 4.74 -4.82
CA GLY A 89 -3.95 3.34 -4.56
C GLY A 89 -3.50 2.58 -5.81
N ILE A 90 -4.18 2.77 -6.95
CA ILE A 90 -3.77 2.16 -8.23
C ILE A 90 -2.38 2.63 -8.64
N VAL A 91 -2.14 3.94 -8.59
CA VAL A 91 -0.86 4.53 -8.98
C VAL A 91 0.25 4.02 -8.06
N MET A 92 0.02 4.05 -6.74
CA MET A 92 1.00 3.60 -5.75
C MET A 92 1.29 2.10 -5.84
N ALA A 93 0.28 1.26 -6.06
CA ALA A 93 0.48 -0.17 -6.25
C ALA A 93 1.38 -0.45 -7.46
N ASN A 94 1.08 0.17 -8.60
CA ASN A 94 1.91 0.02 -9.81
C ASN A 94 3.33 0.57 -9.60
N LEU A 95 3.46 1.71 -8.93
CA LEU A 95 4.75 2.31 -8.61
C LEU A 95 5.59 1.39 -7.71
N LEU A 96 4.99 0.85 -6.65
CA LEU A 96 5.65 -0.10 -5.74
C LEU A 96 6.09 -1.37 -6.48
N PHE A 97 5.23 -1.95 -7.32
CA PHE A 97 5.62 -3.10 -8.14
C PHE A 97 6.74 -2.76 -9.12
N GLY A 98 6.71 -1.58 -9.73
CA GLY A 98 7.79 -1.08 -10.59
C GLY A 98 9.11 -0.96 -9.83
N ILE A 99 9.10 -0.34 -8.64
CA ILE A 99 10.30 -0.18 -7.81
C ILE A 99 10.82 -1.54 -7.34
N LEU A 100 9.96 -2.46 -6.91
CA LEU A 100 10.39 -3.79 -6.49
C LEU A 100 11.02 -4.57 -7.65
N PHE A 101 10.36 -4.57 -8.81
CA PHE A 101 10.85 -5.32 -9.96
C PHE A 101 12.13 -4.73 -10.54
N TYR A 102 12.17 -3.43 -10.79
CA TYR A 102 13.33 -2.80 -11.43
C TYR A 102 14.43 -2.39 -10.45
N GLY A 103 14.09 -2.11 -9.19
CA GLY A 103 15.05 -1.73 -8.16
C GLY A 103 15.67 -2.91 -7.40
N ILE A 104 14.95 -4.04 -7.28
CA ILE A 104 15.45 -5.21 -6.54
C ILE A 104 15.63 -6.42 -7.45
N PHE A 105 14.56 -6.91 -8.08
CA PHE A 105 14.64 -8.18 -8.81
C PHE A 105 15.50 -8.12 -10.07
N THR A 106 15.41 -7.02 -10.83
CA THR A 106 16.19 -6.83 -12.06
C THR A 106 17.69 -6.77 -11.78
N PRO A 107 18.21 -5.93 -10.86
CA PRO A 107 19.63 -5.92 -10.57
C PRO A 107 20.10 -7.24 -9.94
N LEU A 108 19.28 -7.89 -9.11
CA LEU A 108 19.61 -9.20 -8.58
C LEU A 108 19.78 -10.24 -9.71
N GLY A 109 18.84 -10.29 -10.65
CA GLY A 109 18.93 -11.17 -11.81
C GLY A 109 20.13 -10.83 -12.71
N LEU A 110 20.45 -9.54 -12.87
CA LEU A 110 21.63 -9.10 -13.61
C LEU A 110 22.93 -9.55 -12.94
N ILE A 111 23.04 -9.42 -11.62
CA ILE A 111 24.19 -9.89 -10.84
C ILE A 111 24.35 -11.41 -10.97
N MET A 112 23.25 -12.17 -10.87
CA MET A 112 23.28 -13.63 -11.06
C MET A 112 23.74 -14.01 -12.47
N ARG A 113 23.25 -13.29 -13.49
CA ARG A 113 23.63 -13.49 -14.89
C ARG A 113 25.11 -13.18 -15.14
N LEU A 114 25.63 -12.09 -14.57
CA LEU A 114 27.06 -11.74 -14.64
C LEU A 114 27.92 -12.75 -13.87
N GLY A 115 27.43 -13.28 -12.76
CA GLY A 115 28.07 -14.36 -12.00
C GLY A 115 27.96 -15.74 -12.64
N GLY A 116 27.40 -15.86 -13.85
CA GLY A 116 27.27 -17.12 -14.59
C GLY A 116 26.24 -18.10 -14.04
N ARG A 117 25.49 -17.72 -12.99
CA ARG A 117 24.45 -18.54 -12.37
C ARG A 117 23.17 -18.46 -13.19
N ASP A 118 22.71 -19.61 -13.66
CA ASP A 118 21.43 -19.77 -14.36
C ASP A 118 20.53 -20.72 -13.55
N PRO A 119 19.93 -20.26 -12.44
CA PRO A 119 19.12 -21.12 -11.57
C PRO A 119 17.85 -21.65 -12.26
N LEU A 120 17.43 -20.99 -13.34
CA LEU A 120 16.23 -21.36 -14.10
C LEU A 120 16.58 -22.18 -15.35
N ASN A 121 17.87 -22.50 -15.59
CA ASN A 121 18.36 -23.19 -16.79
C ASN A 121 17.77 -22.62 -18.09
N LEU A 122 17.71 -21.29 -18.18
CA LEU A 122 17.10 -20.59 -19.32
C LEU A 122 17.97 -20.62 -20.58
N LYS A 123 19.26 -20.98 -20.46
CA LYS A 123 20.14 -21.16 -21.62
C LYS A 123 19.69 -22.36 -22.46
N THR A 124 19.34 -22.08 -23.71
CA THR A 124 19.04 -23.08 -24.74
C THR A 124 20.33 -23.76 -25.21
N ASP A 125 20.50 -25.05 -24.89
CA ASP A 125 21.52 -25.93 -25.47
C ASP A 125 21.04 -26.52 -26.81
N GLN A 126 21.66 -26.09 -27.91
CA GLN A 126 21.28 -26.54 -29.26
C GLN A 126 21.67 -27.99 -29.55
N ASN A 127 22.53 -28.60 -28.73
CA ASN A 127 22.95 -30.00 -28.88
C ASN A 127 22.18 -30.97 -27.96
N ALA A 128 21.29 -30.45 -27.09
CA ALA A 128 20.48 -31.30 -26.22
C ALA A 128 19.38 -32.01 -27.02
N SER A 129 19.30 -33.33 -26.87
CA SER A 129 18.23 -34.15 -27.47
C SER A 129 16.85 -33.90 -26.84
N SER A 130 16.82 -33.46 -25.59
CA SER A 130 15.61 -33.08 -24.84
C SER A 130 15.97 -32.20 -23.63
N TYR A 131 15.09 -31.25 -23.29
CA TYR A 131 15.18 -30.44 -22.06
C TYR A 131 14.42 -31.07 -20.88
N TRP A 132 13.87 -32.26 -21.05
CA TRP A 132 13.14 -32.96 -20.01
C TRP A 132 14.05 -33.26 -18.83
N GLN A 133 13.63 -32.86 -17.63
CA GLN A 133 14.27 -33.25 -16.37
C GLN A 133 13.43 -34.35 -15.73
N ASP A 134 14.07 -35.47 -15.40
CA ASP A 134 13.39 -36.57 -14.73
C ASP A 134 12.87 -36.09 -13.37
N ALA A 135 11.60 -36.41 -13.10
CA ALA A 135 11.02 -36.13 -11.79
C ALA A 135 11.81 -36.92 -10.73
N PRO A 136 12.07 -36.33 -9.55
CA PRO A 136 12.66 -37.09 -8.46
C PRO A 136 11.80 -38.32 -8.17
N GLU A 137 12.45 -39.43 -7.78
CA GLU A 137 11.75 -40.67 -7.45
C GLU A 137 10.61 -40.39 -6.47
N ALA A 138 9.42 -40.87 -6.82
CA ALA A 138 8.25 -40.67 -5.98
C ALA A 138 8.53 -41.23 -4.58
N PRO A 139 8.25 -40.47 -3.50
CA PRO A 139 8.40 -40.98 -2.15
C PRO A 139 7.61 -42.28 -1.99
N SER A 140 8.15 -43.22 -1.21
CA SER A 140 7.45 -44.49 -0.95
C SER A 140 6.04 -44.21 -0.42
N ALA A 141 5.06 -45.04 -0.80
CA ALA A 141 3.67 -44.88 -0.36
C ALA A 141 3.56 -44.80 1.18
N THR A 142 4.45 -45.49 1.89
CA THR A 142 4.57 -45.50 3.35
C THR A 142 4.95 -44.14 3.95
N GLN A 143 5.65 -43.29 3.19
CA GLN A 143 6.13 -41.98 3.63
C GLN A 143 5.01 -40.94 3.72
N TYR A 144 3.93 -41.10 2.95
CA TYR A 144 2.70 -40.30 3.07
C TYR A 144 1.97 -40.50 4.40
N PHE A 145 2.17 -41.64 5.07
CA PHE A 145 1.56 -41.94 6.37
C PHE A 145 2.32 -41.32 7.56
N LYS A 146 3.48 -40.69 7.33
CA LYS A 146 4.32 -40.07 8.38
C LYS A 146 4.48 -38.57 8.16
N GLN A 147 3.35 -37.86 8.08
CA GLN A 147 3.32 -36.44 7.75
C GLN A 147 3.55 -35.51 8.96
N PHE A 148 3.70 -36.06 10.17
CA PHE A 148 3.97 -35.33 11.41
C PHE A 148 5.11 -35.99 12.20
#